data_AF-A0A285AWZ2-F1
#
_entry.id   AF-A0A285AWZ2-F1
#
_cell.length_a   1.000
_cell.length_b   1.000
_cell.length_c   1.000
_cell.angle_alpha   90.00
_cell.angle_beta   90.00
_cell.angle_gamma   90.00
#
_symmetry.space_group_name_H-M   'P 1'
#
loop_
_entity.id
_entity.type
_entity.pdbx_description
1 polymer ?
#
loop_
_entity_poly.entity_id
_entity_poly.type
_entity_poly.pdbx_seq_one_letter_code
_entity_poly.pdbx_strand_id
1 'polypeptide(L)'
;MSYSHNVAMQIANDVSNTERTSGRAHVGEMSLTKFVDLATPKLNEYCCSGKPITEAVLTLCRNDNGKMLPFIVYTMMNVVISHLSVSGGSGGKPVETMSLNFTKIKWEITAQKSDGQKEGNVSSVWDVAMNKKGS
;
A
#
# COMPACT_ATOMS: atom_id res chain seq x y z
N MET A 1 -9.13 -4.80 11.09
CA MET A 1 -8.54 -3.88 10.08
C MET A 1 -7.63 -4.71 9.21
N SER A 2 -7.58 -4.41 7.92
CA SER A 2 -6.84 -5.21 6.93
C SER A 2 -6.27 -4.30 5.86
N TYR A 3 -5.26 -4.80 5.15
CA TYR A 3 -4.75 -4.16 3.95
C TYR A 3 -4.38 -5.21 2.91
N SER A 4 -4.34 -4.81 1.64
CA SER A 4 -3.80 -5.63 0.57
C SER A 4 -3.16 -4.75 -0.50
N HIS A 5 -2.13 -5.30 -1.15
CA HIS A 5 -1.41 -4.68 -2.25
C HIS A 5 -0.76 -5.78 -3.08
N ASN A 6 -0.75 -5.65 -4.40
CA ASN A 6 -0.17 -6.63 -5.30
C ASN A 6 0.73 -5.97 -6.35
N VAL A 7 1.75 -6.72 -6.80
CA VAL A 7 2.56 -6.39 -7.96
C VAL A 7 2.57 -7.62 -8.86
N ALA A 8 2.32 -7.43 -10.15
CA ALA A 8 2.30 -8.50 -11.13
C ALA A 8 3.01 -8.07 -12.41
N MET A 9 3.73 -8.99 -13.03
CA MET A 9 4.27 -8.82 -14.37
C MET A 9 3.42 -9.65 -15.33
N GLN A 10 3.09 -9.09 -16.49
CA GLN A 10 2.43 -9.86 -17.53
C GLN A 10 3.48 -10.77 -18.21
N ILE A 11 3.31 -12.09 -18.04
CA ILE A 11 4.22 -13.12 -18.53
C ILE A 11 3.63 -13.74 -19.80
N ALA A 12 4.44 -13.79 -20.87
CA ALA A 12 4.11 -14.53 -22.07
C ALA A 12 4.49 -16.01 -21.86
N ASN A 13 3.55 -16.92 -22.14
CA ASN A 13 3.76 -18.37 -22.00
C ASN A 13 3.89 -19.08 -23.35
N ASP A 14 3.89 -18.33 -24.46
CA ASP A 14 4.11 -18.88 -25.78
C ASP A 14 5.58 -19.31 -25.93
N VAL A 15 5.79 -20.61 -26.19
CA VAL A 15 7.11 -21.22 -26.34
C VAL A 15 7.90 -20.69 -27.54
N SER A 16 7.22 -20.07 -28.50
CA SER A 16 7.85 -19.42 -29.66
C SER A 16 8.38 -18.01 -29.33
N ASN A 17 7.99 -17.44 -28.19
CA ASN A 17 8.40 -16.09 -27.81
C ASN A 17 9.78 -16.13 -27.14
N THR A 18 10.74 -15.38 -27.66
CA THR A 18 12.08 -15.28 -27.07
C THR A 18 12.11 -14.46 -25.77
N GLU A 19 11.14 -13.55 -25.61
CA GLU A 19 10.99 -12.70 -24.42
C GLU A 19 9.89 -13.24 -23.50
N ARG A 20 10.19 -13.34 -22.20
CA ARG A 20 9.25 -13.90 -21.21
C ARG A 20 8.22 -12.91 -20.69
N THR A 21 8.47 -11.61 -20.84
CA THR A 21 7.59 -10.55 -20.34
C THR A 21 6.92 -9.84 -21.51
N SER A 22 5.62 -9.55 -21.39
CA SER A 22 4.92 -8.69 -22.33
C SER A 22 4.32 -7.52 -21.55
N GLY A 23 4.58 -6.29 -22.00
CA GLY A 23 4.07 -5.08 -21.34
C GLY A 23 4.88 -4.62 -20.13
N ARG A 24 4.20 -3.97 -19.18
CA ARG A 24 4.80 -3.31 -18.00
C ARG A 24 4.32 -3.98 -16.72
N ALA A 25 5.05 -3.79 -15.62
CA ALA A 25 4.59 -4.23 -14.32
C ALA A 25 3.25 -3.55 -13.98
N HIS A 26 2.26 -4.34 -13.57
CA HIS A 26 1.07 -3.85 -12.93
C HIS A 26 1.35 -3.72 -11.43
N VAL A 27 1.38 -2.49 -10.93
CA VAL A 27 1.45 -2.18 -9.51
C VAL A 27 0.05 -1.80 -9.06
N GLY A 28 -0.60 -2.71 -8.33
CA GLY A 28 -1.98 -2.52 -7.88
C GLY A 28 -2.10 -1.47 -6.78
N GLU A 29 -3.31 -0.94 -6.61
CA GLU A 29 -3.61 0.04 -5.56
C GLU A 29 -3.40 -0.55 -4.15
N MET A 30 -3.25 0.32 -3.16
CA MET A 30 -3.24 -0.08 -1.76
C MET A 30 -4.68 -0.06 -1.25
N SER A 31 -5.22 -1.23 -0.91
CA SER A 31 -6.54 -1.35 -0.28
C SER A 31 -6.39 -1.39 1.24
N LEU A 32 -7.23 -0.63 1.95
CA LEU A 32 -7.21 -0.50 3.40
C LEU A 32 -8.63 -0.63 3.94
N THR A 33 -8.81 -1.38 5.03
CA THR A 33 -10.06 -1.42 5.78
C THR A 33 -9.82 -1.00 7.22
N LYS A 34 -10.51 0.07 7.65
CA LYS A 34 -10.49 0.61 9.01
C LYS A 34 -11.90 0.80 9.55
N PHE A 35 -12.01 1.11 10.84
CA PHE A 35 -13.27 1.60 11.38
C PHE A 35 -13.53 3.04 10.91
N VAL A 36 -14.79 3.40 10.77
CA VAL A 36 -15.18 4.81 10.57
C VAL A 36 -14.69 5.63 11.76
N ASP A 37 -14.09 6.79 11.49
CA ASP A 37 -13.62 7.73 12.52
C ASP A 37 -13.71 9.19 12.02
N LEU A 38 -13.10 10.10 12.76
CA LEU A 38 -13.11 11.53 12.43
C LEU A 38 -12.41 11.87 11.11
N ALA A 39 -11.56 10.99 10.58
CA ALA A 39 -10.92 11.21 9.28
C ALA A 39 -11.88 10.94 8.11
N THR A 40 -12.91 10.11 8.31
CA THR A 40 -13.84 9.67 7.25
C THR A 40 -14.42 10.82 6.41
N PRO A 41 -14.96 11.93 6.97
CA PRO A 41 -15.48 13.03 6.15
C PRO A 41 -14.41 13.68 5.27
N LYS A 42 -13.18 13.80 5.77
CA LYS A 42 -12.08 14.38 4.99
C LYS A 42 -11.62 13.42 3.90
N LEU A 43 -11.55 12.13 4.18
CA LEU A 43 -11.25 11.11 3.16
C LEU A 43 -12.30 11.10 2.04
N ASN A 44 -13.58 11.25 2.38
CA ASN A 44 -14.65 11.42 1.38
C ASN A 44 -14.43 12.67 0.51
N GLU A 45 -14.08 13.81 1.10
CA GLU A 45 -13.77 15.04 0.35
C GLU A 45 -12.60 14.84 -0.62
N TYR A 46 -11.52 14.18 -0.19
CA TYR A 46 -10.38 13.85 -1.06
C TYR A 46 -10.79 12.91 -2.20
N CYS A 47 -11.64 11.93 -1.92
CA CYS A 47 -12.18 11.01 -2.94
C CYS A 47 -13.07 11.75 -3.96
N CYS A 48 -14.01 12.59 -3.52
CA CYS A 48 -14.90 13.32 -4.40
C CYS A 48 -14.19 14.38 -5.24
N SER A 49 -13.18 15.04 -4.68
CA SER A 49 -12.43 16.09 -5.37
C SER A 49 -11.32 15.57 -6.28
N GLY A 50 -10.92 14.30 -6.14
CA GLY A 50 -9.75 13.74 -6.80
C GLY A 50 -8.44 14.44 -6.41
N LYS A 51 -8.44 15.18 -5.28
CA LYS A 51 -7.28 15.97 -4.85
C LYS A 51 -6.12 15.03 -4.48
N PRO A 52 -4.90 15.26 -4.98
CA PRO A 52 -3.76 14.45 -4.60
C PRO A 52 -3.30 14.75 -3.16
N ILE A 53 -2.90 13.68 -2.48
CA ILE A 53 -2.19 13.67 -1.20
C ILE A 53 -0.71 13.47 -1.53
N THR A 54 0.16 14.37 -1.06
CA THR A 54 1.59 14.32 -1.42
C THR A 54 2.25 13.01 -1.03
N GLU A 55 1.99 12.54 0.18
CA GLU A 55 2.57 11.31 0.74
C GLU A 55 1.54 10.60 1.63
N ALA A 56 1.44 9.28 1.49
CA ALA A 56 0.74 8.41 2.43
C ALA A 56 1.66 7.27 2.88
N VAL A 57 1.69 7.02 4.20
CA VAL A 57 2.55 5.99 4.79
C VAL A 57 1.70 4.97 5.53
N LEU A 58 1.78 3.71 5.13
CA LEU A 58 1.24 2.58 5.88
C LEU A 58 2.38 1.93 6.66
N THR A 59 2.28 1.94 7.99
CA THR A 59 3.25 1.32 8.88
C THR A 59 2.63 0.13 9.59
N LEU A 60 3.20 -1.05 9.40
CA LEU A 60 2.90 -2.22 10.19
C LEU A 60 3.87 -2.28 11.36
N CYS A 61 3.31 -2.36 12.56
CA CYS A 61 4.05 -2.46 13.79
C CYS A 61 3.80 -3.81 14.46
N ARG A 62 4.83 -4.32 15.14
CA ARG A 62 4.68 -5.39 16.13
C ARG A 62 4.81 -4.79 17.53
N ASN A 63 4.17 -5.43 18.49
CA ASN A 63 4.36 -5.08 19.90
C ASN A 63 5.62 -5.78 20.42
N ASP A 64 6.50 -5.02 21.03
CA ASP A 64 7.68 -5.49 21.76
C ASP A 64 7.72 -4.80 23.13
N ASN A 65 7.33 -5.54 24.17
CA ASN A 65 7.28 -5.06 25.56
C ASN A 65 6.58 -3.69 25.72
N GLY A 66 5.45 -3.50 25.04
CA GLY A 66 4.64 -2.28 25.09
C GLY A 66 5.08 -1.20 24.11
N LYS A 67 6.17 -1.40 23.35
CA LYS A 67 6.59 -0.52 22.26
C LYS A 67 6.12 -1.06 20.92
N MET A 68 5.53 -0.19 20.11
CA MET A 68 5.17 -0.52 18.74
C MET A 68 6.39 -0.30 17.84
N LEU A 69 7.00 -1.38 17.37
CA LEU A 69 8.16 -1.35 16.49
C LEU A 69 7.73 -1.58 15.03
N PRO A 70 7.99 -0.62 14.12
CA PRO A 70 7.77 -0.81 12.68
C PRO A 70 8.58 -1.98 12.14
N PHE A 71 7.98 -2.79 11.28
CA PHE A 71 8.67 -3.88 10.58
C PHE A 71 8.35 -3.97 9.09
N ILE A 72 7.22 -3.43 8.63
CA ILE A 72 6.92 -3.19 7.20
C ILE A 72 6.41 -1.77 7.04
N VAL A 73 6.96 -1.03 6.08
CA VAL A 73 6.56 0.35 5.75
C VAL A 73 6.33 0.46 4.25
N TYR A 74 5.14 0.93 3.87
CA TYR A 74 4.83 1.33 2.51
C TYR A 74 4.70 2.84 2.45
N THR A 75 5.54 3.51 1.66
CA THR A 75 5.45 4.95 1.41
C THR A 75 4.98 5.17 -0.02
N MET A 76 3.86 5.86 -0.19
CA MET A 76 3.24 6.13 -1.49
C MET A 76 3.24 7.63 -1.74
N MET A 77 3.60 8.06 -2.95
CA MET A 77 3.64 9.47 -3.33
C MET A 77 2.57 9.82 -4.36
N ASN A 78 2.10 11.07 -4.30
CA ASN A 78 1.07 11.62 -5.18
C ASN A 78 -0.15 10.70 -5.24
N VAL A 79 -0.75 10.52 -4.06
CA VAL A 79 -1.80 9.54 -3.79
C VAL A 79 -3.17 10.15 -4.07
N VAL A 80 -4.03 9.42 -4.75
CA VAL A 80 -5.45 9.76 -4.92
C VAL A 80 -6.29 8.64 -4.30
N ILE A 81 -7.33 9.01 -3.56
CA ILE A 81 -8.31 8.04 -3.08
C ILE A 81 -9.23 7.70 -4.25
N SER A 82 -9.05 6.52 -4.84
CA SER A 82 -9.79 6.06 -6.02
C SER A 82 -11.17 5.51 -5.66
N HIS A 83 -11.33 5.03 -4.43
CA HIS A 83 -12.55 4.44 -3.93
C HIS A 83 -12.61 4.56 -2.40
N LEU A 84 -13.81 4.84 -1.87
CA LEU A 84 -14.13 4.74 -0.45
C LEU A 84 -15.56 4.22 -0.30
N SER A 85 -15.72 3.14 0.47
CA SER A 85 -17.02 2.52 0.76
C SER A 85 -17.17 2.30 2.26
N VAL A 86 -18.31 2.73 2.81
CA VAL A 86 -18.67 2.53 4.22
C VAL A 86 -19.76 1.48 4.31
N SER A 87 -19.60 0.53 5.23
CA SER A 87 -20.63 -0.45 5.55
C SER A 87 -20.82 -0.59 7.06
N GLY A 88 -22.03 -0.95 7.46
CA GLY A 88 -22.44 -1.16 8.85
C GLY A 88 -23.60 -2.15 8.93
N GLY A 89 -23.76 -2.79 10.09
CA GLY A 89 -24.80 -3.78 10.33
C GLY A 89 -25.21 -3.85 11.81
N SER A 90 -26.28 -4.59 12.11
CA SER A 90 -26.80 -4.70 13.48
C SER A 90 -25.82 -5.41 14.41
N GLY A 91 -25.10 -4.63 15.23
CA GLY A 91 -24.22 -5.13 16.29
C GLY A 91 -22.72 -4.88 16.09
N GLY A 92 -22.30 -4.32 14.94
CA GLY A 92 -20.90 -4.03 14.63
C GLY A 92 -20.59 -2.53 14.62
N LYS A 93 -19.31 -2.17 14.89
CA LYS A 93 -18.82 -0.82 14.58
C LYS A 93 -18.75 -0.66 13.05
N PRO A 94 -19.22 0.46 12.48
CA PRO A 94 -19.09 0.72 11.05
C PRO A 94 -17.64 0.62 10.56
N VAL A 95 -17.45 0.01 9.40
CA VAL A 95 -16.15 -0.15 8.75
C VAL A 95 -16.16 0.57 7.41
N GLU A 96 -14.99 1.06 7.02
CA GLU A 96 -14.78 1.66 5.72
C GLU A 96 -13.60 0.99 5.02
N THR A 97 -13.76 0.76 3.71
CA THR A 97 -12.73 0.24 2.82
C THR A 97 -12.38 1.32 1.80
N MET A 98 -11.11 1.64 1.68
CA MET A 98 -10.60 2.62 0.72
C MET A 98 -9.50 2.03 -0.16
N SER A 99 -9.37 2.54 -1.37
CA SER A 99 -8.30 2.21 -2.29
C SER A 99 -7.49 3.46 -2.60
N LEU A 100 -6.16 3.33 -2.52
CA LEU A 100 -5.21 4.40 -2.75
C LEU A 100 -4.46 4.13 -4.06
N ASN A 101 -4.68 4.98 -5.05
CA ASN A 101 -3.89 5.05 -6.27
C ASN A 101 -2.68 5.97 -6.05
N PHE A 102 -1.53 5.68 -6.65
CA PHE A 102 -0.30 6.43 -6.45
C PHE A 102 0.61 6.35 -7.66
N THR A 103 1.55 7.29 -7.77
CA THR A 103 2.51 7.31 -8.89
C THR A 103 3.89 6.77 -8.52
N LYS A 104 4.18 6.58 -7.23
CA LYS A 104 5.43 6.01 -6.73
C LYS A 104 5.18 5.29 -5.42
N ILE A 105 5.88 4.18 -5.21
CA ILE A 105 5.82 3.41 -3.97
C ILE A 105 7.22 2.96 -3.55
N LYS A 106 7.48 3.04 -2.24
CA LYS A 106 8.62 2.43 -1.57
C LYS A 106 8.11 1.29 -0.68
N TRP A 107 8.70 0.12 -0.86
CA TRP A 107 8.55 -1.02 0.05
C TRP A 107 9.77 -1.07 0.96
N GLU A 108 9.56 -1.08 2.27
CA GLU A 108 10.62 -1.23 3.26
C GLU A 108 10.26 -2.30 4.29
N ILE A 109 11.21 -3.18 4.57
CA ILE A 109 11.10 -4.22 5.60
C ILE A 109 12.31 -4.11 6.52
N THR A 110 12.05 -4.13 7.83
CA THR A 110 13.10 -4.24 8.85
C THR A 110 13.30 -5.71 9.20
N ALA A 111 14.46 -6.26 8.82
CA ALA A 111 14.91 -7.59 9.22
C ALA A 111 15.16 -7.63 10.73
N GLN A 112 14.83 -8.77 11.33
CA GLN A 112 14.95 -9.00 12.76
C GLN A 112 15.74 -10.27 12.99
N LYS A 113 16.67 -10.19 13.94
CA LYS A 113 17.40 -11.33 14.45
C LYS A 113 16.48 -12.25 15.26
N SER A 114 16.94 -13.47 15.50
CA SER A 114 16.24 -14.46 16.33
C SER A 114 16.03 -14.00 17.78
N ASP A 115 16.88 -13.09 18.29
CA ASP A 115 16.74 -12.46 19.61
C ASP A 115 15.76 -11.27 19.63
N GLY A 116 15.10 -11.00 18.49
CA GLY A 116 14.15 -9.90 18.34
C GLY A 116 14.79 -8.55 18.03
N GLN A 117 16.12 -8.42 18.00
CA GLN A 117 16.78 -7.15 17.66
C GLN A 117 16.72 -6.85 16.17
N LYS A 118 16.84 -5.57 15.81
CA LYS A 118 16.92 -5.15 14.40
C LYS A 118 18.24 -5.62 13.79
N GLU A 119 18.17 -6.26 12.63
CA GLU A 119 19.33 -6.72 11.86
C GLU A 119 19.70 -5.74 10.74
N GLY A 120 18.70 -5.10 10.13
CA GLY A 120 18.89 -4.12 9.07
C GLY A 120 17.57 -3.77 8.38
N ASN A 121 17.60 -2.80 7.46
CA ASN A 121 16.46 -2.46 6.62
C ASN A 121 16.77 -2.82 5.16
N VAL A 122 15.80 -3.44 4.49
CA VAL A 122 15.82 -3.67 3.05
C VAL A 122 14.71 -2.84 2.44
N SER A 123 15.01 -2.09 1.39
CA SER A 123 14.00 -1.32 0.67
C SER A 123 14.22 -1.28 -0.83
N SER A 124 13.13 -1.04 -1.55
CA SER A 124 13.14 -0.77 -2.98
C SER A 124 12.04 0.23 -3.33
N VAL A 125 12.28 1.04 -4.35
CA VAL A 125 11.34 2.06 -4.83
C VAL A 125 11.00 1.76 -6.27
N TRP A 126 9.71 1.89 -6.62
CA TRP A 126 9.25 1.89 -8.00
C TRP A 126 8.52 3.18 -8.33
N ASP A 127 8.93 3.81 -9.42
CA ASP A 127 8.22 4.93 -10.02
C ASP A 127 7.25 4.35 -11.07
N VAL A 128 5.97 4.31 -10.72
CA VAL A 128 4.90 3.73 -11.54
C VAL A 128 4.66 4.60 -12.77
N ALA A 129 4.71 5.92 -12.61
CA ALA A 129 4.53 6.86 -13.71
C ALA A 129 5.65 6.75 -14.76
N MET A 130 6.89 6.55 -14.32
CA MET A 130 8.04 6.38 -15.21
C MET A 130 8.32 4.91 -15.59
N ASN A 131 7.61 3.96 -15.00
CA ASN A 131 7.82 2.52 -15.13
C ASN A 131 9.31 2.11 -14.97
N LYS A 132 9.93 2.55 -13.88
CA LYS A 132 11.32 2.23 -13.58
C LYS A 132 11.58 2.19 -12.07
N LYS A 133 12.74 1.64 -11.69
CA LYS A 133 13.23 1.75 -10.32
C LYS A 133 13.34 3.23 -9.95
N GLY A 134 12.70 3.60 -8.84
CA GLY A 134 12.81 4.93 -8.29
C GLY A 134 14.15 5.13 -7.58
N SER A 135 14.53 6.40 -7.42
CA SER A 135 15.59 6.83 -6.51
C SER A 135 15.11 6.78 -5.06
#